data_AF-A0AA43BAJ0-F1
#
_entry.id   AF-A0AA43BAJ0-F1
#
_cell.length_a   1.000
_cell.length_b   1.000
_cell.length_c   1.000
_cell.angle_alpha   90.00
_cell.angle_beta   90.00
_cell.angle_gamma   90.00
#
_symmetry.space_group_name_H-M   'P 1'
#
loop_
_entity.id
_entity.type
_entity.pdbx_description
1 polymer ?
#
loop_
_entity_poly.entity_id
_entity_poly.type
_entity_poly.pdbx_seq_one_letter_code
_entity_poly.pdbx_strand_id
1 'polypeptide(L)'
;MLQAHAQFPFPGSTALFDGLRWRIHQLFGDTALITREGTAASLSRRAPVADLVDPVEADQNALMALQDVSAATKRIALFTAGHLRTANEVALYQLGRDLTEAARLGRIPQYQDNSHLARVMRSLGWRKDGYVGEGYERSPRYIRVATPGKAR
;
A
#
# COMPACT_ATOMS: atom_id res chain seq x y z
N MET A 1 -18.37 24.97 -16.35
CA MET A 1 -18.71 23.74 -15.61
C MET A 1 -17.57 23.44 -14.65
N LEU A 2 -17.71 23.82 -13.38
CA LEU A 2 -16.75 23.46 -12.34
C LEU A 2 -17.05 22.02 -11.91
N GLN A 3 -16.19 21.06 -12.28
CA GLN A 3 -16.24 19.71 -11.70
C GLN A 3 -15.81 19.83 -10.23
N ALA A 4 -16.77 19.94 -9.33
CA ALA A 4 -16.53 19.72 -7.91
C ALA A 4 -15.87 18.34 -7.76
N HIS A 5 -14.62 18.30 -7.31
CA HIS A 5 -13.97 17.05 -6.97
C HIS A 5 -14.78 16.44 -5.81
N ALA A 6 -15.49 15.35 -6.09
CA ALA A 6 -16.23 14.64 -5.06
C ALA A 6 -15.23 14.12 -4.01
N GLN A 7 -15.53 14.35 -2.74
CA GLN A 7 -14.68 13.87 -1.65
C GLN A 7 -14.77 12.34 -1.60
N PHE A 8 -13.63 11.67 -1.55
CA PHE A 8 -13.57 10.21 -1.42
C PHE A 8 -14.19 9.77 -0.07
N PRO A 9 -14.90 8.63 -0.01
CA PRO A 9 -15.25 7.76 -1.13
C PRO A 9 -16.48 8.25 -1.92
N PHE A 10 -16.51 7.99 -3.23
CA PHE A 10 -17.66 8.26 -4.10
C PHE A 10 -17.86 7.17 -5.16
N PRO A 11 -19.10 6.94 -5.65
CA PRO A 11 -19.34 5.97 -6.71
C PRO A 11 -18.51 6.24 -7.97
N GLY A 12 -17.83 5.21 -8.48
CA GLY A 12 -16.92 5.28 -9.61
C GLY A 12 -15.46 5.51 -9.23
N SER A 13 -15.14 5.86 -7.97
CA SER A 13 -13.76 5.97 -7.51
C SER A 13 -13.13 4.59 -7.27
N THR A 14 -11.80 4.55 -7.27
CA THR A 14 -11.04 3.36 -6.88
C THR A 14 -10.66 3.49 -5.40
N ALA A 15 -10.94 2.47 -4.62
CA ALA A 15 -10.54 2.33 -3.23
C ALA A 15 -9.52 1.19 -3.08
N LEU A 16 -8.64 1.31 -2.09
CA LEU A 16 -7.92 0.17 -1.55
C LEU A 16 -8.73 -0.42 -0.39
N PHE A 17 -8.97 -1.73 -0.43
CA PHE A 17 -9.67 -2.46 0.63
C PHE A 17 -9.08 -3.86 0.80
N ASP A 18 -8.79 -4.26 2.05
CA ASP A 18 -7.99 -5.44 2.41
C ASP A 18 -6.64 -5.50 1.68
N GLY A 19 -6.10 -4.32 1.32
CA GLY A 19 -5.03 -4.26 0.37
C GLY A 19 -5.44 -4.96 -0.93
N LEU A 20 -6.38 -4.43 -1.68
CA LEU A 20 -6.61 -4.75 -3.08
C LEU A 20 -7.25 -3.52 -3.70
N ARG A 21 -7.07 -3.31 -5.01
CA ARG A 21 -7.77 -2.22 -5.70
C ARG A 21 -9.18 -2.67 -6.07
N TRP A 22 -10.15 -1.88 -5.65
CA TRP A 22 -11.56 -2.11 -5.92
C TRP A 22 -12.20 -0.84 -6.45
N ARG A 23 -13.17 -0.99 -7.34
CA ARG A 23 -14.02 0.09 -7.80
C ARG A 23 -15.24 0.18 -6.90
N ILE A 24 -15.51 1.37 -6.37
CA ILE A 24 -16.74 1.65 -5.62
C ILE A 24 -17.88 1.77 -6.61
N HIS A 25 -18.88 0.90 -6.50
CA HIS A 25 -20.06 0.96 -7.36
C HIS A 25 -21.19 1.78 -6.74
N GLN A 26 -21.40 1.63 -5.43
CA GLN A 26 -22.47 2.30 -4.72
C GLN A 26 -22.13 2.46 -3.23
N LEU A 27 -22.63 3.52 -2.61
CA LEU A 27 -22.52 3.80 -1.18
C LEU A 27 -23.87 3.63 -0.48
N PHE A 28 -23.85 3.10 0.72
CA PHE A 28 -24.99 2.83 1.60
C PHE A 28 -24.65 3.29 3.02
N GLY A 29 -24.60 4.60 3.24
CA GLY A 29 -24.16 5.18 4.52
C GLY A 29 -22.76 4.71 4.88
N ASP A 30 -22.67 3.80 5.85
CA ASP A 30 -21.40 3.29 6.41
C ASP A 30 -20.79 2.14 5.60
N THR A 31 -21.44 1.68 4.53
CA THR A 31 -20.94 0.56 3.70
C THR A 31 -20.93 0.92 2.23
N ALA A 32 -20.04 0.28 1.47
CA ALA A 32 -19.91 0.43 0.04
C ALA A 32 -20.01 -0.92 -0.65
N LEU A 33 -20.70 -0.98 -1.79
CA LEU A 33 -20.56 -2.09 -2.72
C LEU A 33 -19.33 -1.84 -3.58
N ILE A 34 -18.35 -2.72 -3.47
CA ILE A 34 -17.09 -2.65 -4.19
C ILE A 34 -16.95 -3.85 -5.11
N THR A 35 -16.30 -3.63 -6.26
CA THR A 35 -16.04 -4.66 -7.28
C THR A 35 -14.58 -4.67 -7.67
N ARG A 36 -14.02 -5.86 -7.88
CA ARG A 36 -12.61 -5.98 -8.24
C ARG A 36 -12.40 -5.62 -9.71
N GLU A 37 -11.46 -4.72 -10.00
CA GLU A 37 -11.08 -4.45 -11.39
C GLU A 37 -10.19 -5.58 -11.94
N GLY A 38 -10.49 -6.09 -13.14
CA GLY A 38 -9.71 -7.15 -13.83
C GLY A 38 -10.54 -8.37 -14.23
N THR A 39 -9.90 -9.43 -14.74
CA THR A 39 -10.54 -10.69 -15.19
C THR A 39 -11.29 -11.45 -14.10
N ALA A 40 -11.14 -11.06 -12.83
CA ALA A 40 -11.92 -11.53 -11.68
C ALA A 40 -13.07 -10.56 -11.31
N ALA A 41 -13.63 -9.83 -12.29
CA ALA A 41 -14.70 -8.83 -12.13
C ALA A 41 -16.00 -9.36 -11.48
N SER A 42 -16.14 -10.67 -11.32
CA SER A 42 -17.28 -11.33 -10.68
C SER A 42 -17.26 -11.21 -9.15
N LEU A 43 -16.17 -10.75 -8.54
CA LEU A 43 -16.10 -10.56 -7.09
C LEU A 43 -16.65 -9.17 -6.72
N SER A 44 -17.91 -9.15 -6.33
CA SER A 44 -18.57 -8.02 -5.67
C SER A 44 -18.70 -8.30 -4.18
N ARG A 45 -18.36 -7.35 -3.32
CA ARG A 45 -18.61 -7.47 -1.87
C ARG A 45 -19.04 -6.14 -1.26
N ARG A 46 -19.66 -6.22 -0.08
CA ARG A 46 -19.83 -5.07 0.79
C ARG A 46 -18.60 -4.90 1.68
N ALA A 47 -18.14 -3.66 1.79
CA ALA A 47 -17.03 -3.26 2.65
C ALA A 47 -17.46 -2.05 3.49
N PRO A 48 -17.04 -1.94 4.76
CA PRO A 48 -17.21 -0.71 5.53
C PRO A 48 -16.50 0.45 4.84
N VAL A 49 -17.15 1.61 4.75
CA VAL A 49 -16.59 2.84 4.19
C VAL A 49 -15.33 3.27 4.93
N ALA A 50 -15.30 3.06 6.25
CA ALA A 50 -14.16 3.37 7.11
C ALA A 50 -12.89 2.57 6.76
N ASP A 51 -13.02 1.43 6.09
CA ASP A 51 -11.90 0.58 5.69
C ASP A 51 -11.41 0.85 4.26
N LEU A 52 -12.10 1.73 3.52
CA LEU A 52 -11.72 2.13 2.18
C LEU A 52 -10.66 3.23 2.23
N VAL A 53 -9.58 3.05 1.48
CA VAL A 53 -8.49 4.02 1.42
C VAL A 53 -8.39 4.61 0.03
N ASP A 54 -8.23 5.93 -0.07
CA ASP A 54 -7.92 6.59 -1.33
C ASP A 54 -6.48 6.23 -1.74
N PRO A 55 -6.26 5.57 -2.90
CA PRO A 55 -4.92 5.26 -3.40
C PRO A 55 -4.03 6.50 -3.54
N VAL A 56 -4.62 7.66 -3.88
CA VAL A 56 -3.89 8.93 -4.06
C VAL A 56 -3.41 9.46 -2.72
N GLU A 57 -4.26 9.43 -1.70
CA GLU A 57 -3.89 9.85 -0.34
C GLU A 57 -2.81 8.92 0.25
N ALA A 58 -2.91 7.61 0.00
CA ALA A 58 -1.89 6.66 0.42
C ALA A 58 -0.51 6.95 -0.21
N ASP A 59 -0.48 7.32 -1.49
CA ASP A 59 0.76 7.70 -2.19
C ASP A 59 1.31 9.05 -1.67
N GLN A 60 0.44 10.01 -1.34
CA GLN A 60 0.84 11.29 -0.74
C GLN A 60 1.37 11.12 0.70
N ASN A 61 0.75 10.28 1.51
CA ASN A 61 1.21 9.97 2.86
C ASN A 61 2.59 9.28 2.83
N ALA A 62 2.83 8.40 1.85
CA ALA A 62 4.15 7.83 1.61
C ALA A 62 5.19 8.93 1.26
N LEU A 63 4.82 9.92 0.46
CA LEU A 63 5.67 11.08 0.14
C LEU A 63 5.99 11.96 1.35
N MET A 64 5.03 12.16 2.26
CA MET A 64 5.26 12.93 3.49
C MET A 64 6.19 12.21 4.47
N ALA A 65 5.99 10.91 4.68
CA ALA A 65 6.83 10.11 5.55
C ALA A 65 8.28 9.98 5.06
N LEU A 66 8.52 10.19 3.76
CA LEU A 66 9.86 10.25 3.18
C LEU A 66 10.66 11.48 3.67
N GLN A 67 10.02 12.58 4.09
CA GLN A 67 10.74 13.84 4.37
C GLN A 67 11.69 13.75 5.59
N ASP A 68 11.41 12.88 6.56
CA ASP A 68 12.17 12.74 7.83
C ASP A 68 13.37 11.77 7.79
N VAL A 69 13.73 11.21 6.63
CA VAL A 69 14.74 10.14 6.54
C VAL A 69 16.02 10.54 5.79
N SER A 70 17.15 9.87 6.06
CA SER A 70 18.43 10.06 5.35
C SER A 70 18.26 9.94 3.83
N ALA A 71 19.11 10.61 3.03
CA ALA A 71 19.02 10.58 1.57
C ALA A 71 19.08 9.16 0.97
N ALA A 72 19.87 8.27 1.57
CA ALA A 72 19.95 6.87 1.15
C ALA A 72 18.64 6.13 1.41
N THR A 73 18.07 6.28 2.61
CA THR A 73 16.78 5.68 2.95
C THR A 73 15.64 6.25 2.12
N LYS A 74 15.66 7.56 1.80
CA LYS A 74 14.69 8.20 0.89
C LYS A 74 14.67 7.53 -0.48
N ARG A 75 15.83 7.23 -1.06
CA ARG A 75 15.92 6.53 -2.36
C ARG A 75 15.39 5.10 -2.28
N ILE A 76 15.74 4.36 -1.22
CA ILE A 76 15.21 3.01 -0.99
C ILE A 76 13.69 3.07 -0.88
N ALA A 77 13.16 3.97 -0.06
CA ALA A 77 11.74 4.07 0.20
C ALA A 77 10.94 4.57 -1.03
N LEU A 78 11.46 5.50 -1.82
CA LEU A 78 10.85 5.92 -3.09
C LEU A 78 10.79 4.77 -4.10
N PHE A 79 11.89 4.02 -4.24
CA PHE A 79 11.93 2.85 -5.12
C PHE A 79 10.94 1.78 -4.64
N THR A 80 10.93 1.48 -3.34
CA THR A 80 9.97 0.53 -2.73
C THR A 80 8.53 0.95 -2.96
N ALA A 81 8.20 2.24 -2.81
CA ALA A 81 6.85 2.75 -3.07
C ALA A 81 6.42 2.54 -4.53
N GLY A 82 7.33 2.81 -5.48
CA GLY A 82 7.09 2.56 -6.90
C GLY A 82 6.93 1.06 -7.22
N HIS A 83 7.78 0.22 -6.64
CA HIS A 83 7.74 -1.24 -6.80
C HIS A 83 6.44 -1.84 -6.28
N LEU A 84 5.91 -1.29 -5.19
CA LEU A 84 4.70 -1.78 -4.52
C LEU A 84 3.43 -0.99 -4.87
N ARG A 85 3.44 -0.24 -5.98
CA ARG A 85 2.32 0.65 -6.35
C ARG A 85 1.01 -0.09 -6.63
N THR A 86 1.10 -1.25 -7.27
CA THR A 86 -0.04 -2.12 -7.62
C THR A 86 -0.18 -3.30 -6.67
N ALA A 87 0.83 -3.53 -5.83
CA ALA A 87 0.81 -4.55 -4.81
C ALA A 87 0.07 -4.05 -3.58
N ASN A 88 -0.41 -5.00 -2.81
CA ASN A 88 -1.18 -4.68 -1.63
C ASN A 88 -0.90 -5.60 -0.44
N GLU A 89 -0.39 -6.79 -0.72
CA GLU A 89 0.38 -7.60 0.20
C GLU A 89 1.75 -7.86 -0.41
N VAL A 90 2.75 -8.06 0.44
CA VAL A 90 4.10 -8.46 0.02
C VAL A 90 4.77 -9.27 1.12
N ALA A 91 5.47 -10.34 0.74
CA ALA A 91 6.37 -11.06 1.63
C ALA A 91 7.67 -10.26 1.80
N LEU A 92 8.11 -10.05 3.05
CA LEU A 92 9.33 -9.27 3.32
C LEU A 92 10.57 -9.86 2.65
N TYR A 93 10.63 -11.19 2.54
CA TYR A 93 11.71 -11.91 1.86
C TYR A 93 11.77 -11.57 0.36
N GLN A 94 10.61 -11.60 -0.31
CA GLN A 94 10.53 -11.28 -1.73
C GLN A 94 10.91 -9.82 -1.98
N LEU A 95 10.41 -8.91 -1.15
CA LEU A 95 10.81 -7.51 -1.20
C LEU A 95 12.32 -7.34 -0.97
N GLY A 96 12.89 -7.99 0.04
CA GLY A 96 14.33 -7.93 0.33
C GLY A 96 15.18 -8.43 -0.83
N ARG A 97 14.75 -9.52 -1.48
CA ARG A 97 15.41 -10.04 -2.69
C ARG A 97 15.39 -9.03 -3.83
N ASP A 98 14.23 -8.44 -4.13
CA ASP A 98 14.07 -7.48 -5.21
C ASP A 98 14.89 -6.19 -4.95
N LEU A 99 14.93 -5.71 -3.70
CA LEU A 99 15.72 -4.55 -3.32
C LEU A 99 17.23 -4.83 -3.32
N THR A 100 17.64 -6.04 -2.95
CA THR A 100 19.04 -6.46 -3.03
C THR A 100 19.49 -6.51 -4.48
N GLU A 101 18.66 -7.02 -5.38
CA GLU A 101 18.95 -7.01 -6.82
C GLU A 101 18.99 -5.58 -7.37
N ALA A 102 18.07 -4.71 -6.97
CA ALA A 102 18.09 -3.29 -7.37
C ALA A 102 19.35 -2.56 -6.87
N ALA A 103 19.83 -2.90 -5.66
CA ALA A 103 21.08 -2.36 -5.12
C ALA A 103 22.31 -2.89 -5.87
N ARG A 104 22.33 -4.19 -6.21
CA ARG A 104 23.38 -4.80 -7.04
C ARG A 104 23.48 -4.14 -8.42
N LEU A 105 22.34 -3.74 -8.98
CA LEU A 105 22.24 -3.00 -10.24
C LEU A 105 22.48 -1.49 -10.11
N GLY A 106 22.81 -0.99 -8.92
CA GLY A 106 23.11 0.43 -8.66
C GLY A 106 21.90 1.37 -8.72
N ARG A 107 20.67 0.86 -8.69
CA ARG A 107 19.44 1.68 -8.76
C ARG A 107 19.11 2.35 -7.42
N ILE A 108 19.46 1.69 -6.32
CA ILE A 108 19.30 2.19 -4.95
C ILE A 108 20.53 1.83 -4.10
N PRO A 109 20.77 2.51 -2.97
CA PRO A 109 21.72 2.04 -1.97
C PRO A 109 21.26 0.72 -1.34
N GLN A 110 22.21 -0.09 -0.89
CA GLN A 110 21.93 -1.30 -0.10
C GLN A 110 21.25 -0.91 1.22
N TYR A 111 20.14 -1.59 1.54
CA TYR A 111 19.52 -1.46 2.86
C TYR A 111 20.35 -2.22 3.91
N GLN A 112 20.29 -1.75 5.15
CA GLN A 112 21.17 -2.23 6.23
C GLN A 112 20.78 -3.63 6.70
N ASP A 113 19.51 -3.80 7.06
CA ASP A 113 18.97 -5.04 7.60
C ASP A 113 17.43 -5.08 7.42
N ASN A 114 16.82 -6.19 7.85
CA ASN A 114 15.37 -6.35 7.83
C ASN A 114 14.65 -5.32 8.72
N SER A 115 15.29 -4.79 9.77
CA SER A 115 14.72 -3.76 10.66
C SER A 115 14.59 -2.41 9.95
N HIS A 116 15.58 -2.04 9.14
CA HIS A 116 15.56 -0.88 8.27
C HIS A 116 14.44 -1.02 7.24
N LEU A 117 14.33 -2.18 6.59
CA LEU A 117 13.26 -2.43 5.63
C LEU A 117 11.87 -2.37 6.31
N ALA A 118 11.71 -2.96 7.49
CA ALA A 118 10.48 -2.87 8.27
C ALA A 118 10.14 -1.42 8.69
N ARG A 119 11.14 -0.56 8.91
CA ARG A 119 10.93 0.87 9.18
C ARG A 119 10.45 1.60 7.94
N VAL A 120 11.09 1.37 6.79
CA VAL A 120 10.68 1.89 5.48
C VAL A 120 9.25 1.48 5.15
N MET A 121 8.92 0.20 5.33
CA MET A 121 7.56 -0.31 5.09
C MET A 121 6.55 0.41 5.98
N ARG A 122 6.83 0.55 7.29
CA ARG A 122 5.96 1.29 8.21
C ARG A 122 5.77 2.75 7.83
N SER A 123 6.83 3.45 7.43
CA SER A 123 6.73 4.85 6.99
C SER A 123 5.92 4.98 5.70
N LEU A 124 5.97 3.98 4.82
CA LEU A 124 5.18 3.93 3.59
C LEU A 124 3.73 3.45 3.79
N GLY A 125 3.26 3.30 5.03
CA GLY A 125 1.89 2.86 5.32
C GLY A 125 1.67 1.36 5.21
N TRP A 126 2.71 0.55 5.38
CA TRP A 126 2.60 -0.91 5.41
C TRP A 126 2.72 -1.45 6.84
N ARG A 127 1.90 -2.44 7.18
CA ARG A 127 1.97 -3.16 8.46
C ARG A 127 2.15 -4.63 8.25
N LYS A 128 2.87 -5.24 9.19
CA LYS A 128 3.01 -6.69 9.26
C LYS A 128 1.66 -7.29 9.64
N ASP A 129 1.20 -8.25 8.84
CA ASP A 129 -0.01 -9.03 9.06
C ASP A 129 0.29 -10.52 8.88
N GLY A 130 0.81 -11.11 9.97
CA GLY A 130 1.17 -12.52 10.01
C GLY A 130 2.41 -12.88 9.19
N TYR A 131 2.41 -14.10 8.66
CA TYR A 131 3.47 -14.70 7.89
C TYR A 131 2.88 -15.43 6.68
N VAL A 132 3.64 -15.48 5.60
CA VAL A 132 3.34 -16.25 4.38
C VAL A 132 4.47 -17.22 4.10
N GLY A 133 4.16 -18.32 3.42
CA GLY A 133 5.10 -19.41 3.15
C GLY A 133 5.20 -20.41 4.29
N GLU A 134 5.82 -21.56 4.01
CA GLU A 134 6.01 -22.67 4.94
C GLU A 134 7.49 -22.96 5.18
N GLY A 135 7.83 -23.51 6.36
CA GLY A 135 9.20 -23.90 6.70
C GLY A 135 10.22 -22.75 6.58
N TYR A 136 11.28 -22.98 5.79
CA TYR A 136 12.37 -22.02 5.57
C TYR A 136 11.96 -20.80 4.74
N GLU A 137 10.86 -20.86 4.01
CA GLU A 137 10.35 -19.74 3.20
C GLU A 137 9.39 -18.85 3.98
N ARG A 138 9.15 -19.17 5.25
CA ARG A 138 8.25 -18.41 6.11
C ARG A 138 8.75 -16.98 6.27
N SER A 139 8.02 -16.05 5.68
CA SER A 139 8.38 -14.64 5.66
C SER A 139 7.28 -13.79 6.29
N PRO A 140 7.61 -12.71 7.03
CA PRO A 140 6.64 -11.73 7.44
C PRO A 140 5.83 -11.22 6.25
N ARG A 141 4.50 -11.33 6.31
CA ARG A 141 3.62 -10.70 5.33
C ARG A 141 3.38 -9.26 5.75
N TYR A 142 3.52 -8.33 4.82
CA TYR A 142 3.14 -6.94 5.00
C TYR A 142 1.95 -6.62 4.12
N ILE A 143 0.93 -5.99 4.70
CA ILE A 143 -0.23 -5.45 4.00
C ILE A 143 -0.19 -3.93 4.05
N ARG A 144 -0.72 -3.29 3.01
CA ARG A 144 -0.91 -1.85 3.02
C ARG A 144 -2.09 -1.51 3.94
N VAL A 145 -1.90 -0.57 4.86
CA VAL A 145 -2.93 -0.12 5.81
C VAL A 145 -3.17 1.37 5.67
N ALA A 146 -4.41 1.78 5.89
CA ALA A 146 -4.73 3.17 6.17
C ALA A 146 -3.95 3.60 7.42
N THR A 147 -3.07 4.60 7.30
CA THR A 147 -2.60 5.28 8.52
C THR A 147 -3.82 5.99 9.10
N PRO A 148 -4.18 5.81 10.38
CA PRO A 148 -5.23 6.60 10.98
C PRO A 148 -4.82 8.07 10.88
N GLY A 149 -5.52 8.84 10.06
CA GLY A 149 -5.37 10.28 10.05
C GLY A 149 -5.59 10.78 11.47
N LYS A 150 -4.66 11.58 11.99
CA LYS A 150 -4.91 12.32 13.23
C LYS A 150 -6.22 13.08 13.03
N ALA A 151 -7.25 12.71 13.78
CA ALA A 151 -8.43 13.54 13.94
C ALA A 151 -7.93 14.95 14.31
N ARG A 152 -8.22 15.92 13.45
CA ARG A 152 -8.09 17.34 13.78
C ARG A 152 -9.38 17.78 14.44
#